data_AF-A0A3C0CS76-F1
#
_entry.id   AF-A0A3C0CS76-F1
#
_cell.length_a   1.000
_cell.length_b   1.000
_cell.length_c   1.000
_cell.angle_alpha   90.00
_cell.angle_beta   90.00
_cell.angle_gamma   90.00
#
_symmetry.space_group_name_H-M   'P 1'
#
loop_
_entity.id
_entity.type
_entity.pdbx_description
1 polymer ?
#
loop_
_entity_poly.entity_id
_entity_poly.type
_entity_poly.pdbx_seq_one_letter_code
_entity_poly.pdbx_strand_id
1 'polypeptide(L)' 'KADELGIRLNSTACAKAAFAVGRNGGILHRTASILYARYNGADIPPAFTLDKNSAKAYLAALAVRVDRSPADARL' A
#
# COMPACT_ATOMS: atom_id res chain seq x y z
N LYS A 1 2.88 5.56 -13.45
CA LYS A 1 1.80 5.77 -12.44
C LYS A 1 1.85 4.65 -11.40
N ALA A 2 1.44 4.86 -10.14
CA ALA A 2 1.57 3.84 -9.07
C ALA A 2 0.91 2.48 -9.38
N ASP A 3 -0.14 2.50 -10.19
CA ASP A 3 -0.84 1.28 -10.67
C ASP A 3 0.03 0.44 -11.62
N GLU A 4 0.91 1.08 -12.41
CA GLU A 4 1.85 0.40 -13.31
C GLU A 4 2.98 -0.31 -12.54
N LEU A 5 3.28 0.14 -11.32
CA LEU A 5 4.18 -0.55 -10.40
C LEU A 5 3.50 -1.73 -9.68
N GLY A 6 2.20 -1.95 -9.88
CA GLY A 6 1.44 -2.97 -9.18
C GLY A 6 1.13 -2.63 -7.72
N ILE A 7 1.20 -1.35 -7.33
CA ILE A 7 0.84 -0.92 -5.97
C ILE A 7 -0.69 -0.89 -5.89
N ARG A 8 -1.26 -1.77 -5.07
CA ARG A 8 -2.70 -1.85 -4.84
C ARG A 8 -3.05 -1.60 -3.38
N LEU A 9 -4.19 -0.97 -3.14
CA LEU A 9 -4.74 -0.84 -1.80
C LEU A 9 -5.16 -2.21 -1.29
N ASN A 10 -4.69 -2.58 -0.10
CA ASN A 10 -5.11 -3.79 0.58
C ASN A 10 -6.37 -3.50 1.40
N SER A 11 -7.53 -3.56 0.74
CA SER A 11 -8.83 -3.30 1.35
C SER A 11 -9.10 -4.22 2.55
N THR A 12 -8.68 -5.48 2.49
CA THR A 12 -8.83 -6.45 3.58
C THR A 12 -8.03 -6.05 4.82
N ALA A 13 -6.79 -5.61 4.65
CA ALA A 13 -5.95 -5.15 5.75
C ALA A 13 -6.50 -3.85 6.37
N CYS A 14 -6.95 -2.90 5.54
CA CYS A 14 -7.61 -1.67 6.00
C CYS A 14 -8.90 -1.98 6.77
N ALA A 15 -9.75 -2.87 6.25
CA ALA A 15 -10.98 -3.28 6.92
C ALA A 15 -10.68 -3.96 8.27
N LYS A 16 -9.69 -4.86 8.31
CA LYS A 16 -9.26 -5.51 9.55
C LYS A 16 -8.76 -4.50 10.58
N ALA A 17 -7.98 -3.51 10.15
CA ALA A 17 -7.51 -2.42 11.02
C ALA A 17 -8.67 -1.55 11.53
N ALA A 18 -9.65 -1.25 10.68
CA ALA A 18 -10.87 -0.54 11.07
C ALA A 18 -11.69 -1.31 12.11
N PHE A 19 -11.88 -2.61 11.89
CA PHE A 19 -12.58 -3.47 12.85
C PHE A 19 -11.86 -3.59 14.20
N ALA A 20 -10.54 -3.40 14.24
CA ALA A 20 -9.78 -3.44 15.49
C ALA A 20 -9.96 -2.19 16.36
N VAL A 21 -10.47 -1.08 15.80
CA VAL A 21 -10.69 0.17 16.54
C VAL A 21 -11.66 -0.06 17.70
N GLY A 22 -11.25 0.32 18.90
CA GLY A 22 -12.03 0.15 20.13
C GLY A 22 -12.19 -1.30 20.61
N ARG A 23 -11.47 -2.25 20.00
CA ARG A 23 -11.49 -3.67 20.40
C ARG A 23 -10.26 -4.12 21.17
N ASN A 24 -9.27 -3.25 21.35
CA ASN A 24 -8.03 -3.53 22.07
C ASN A 24 -7.97 -2.80 23.42
N GLY A 25 -7.33 -3.40 24.42
CA GLY A 25 -7.15 -2.84 25.77
C GLY A 25 -8.21 -3.24 26.80
N GLY A 26 -8.19 -2.59 27.97
CA GLY A 26 -9.16 -2.83 29.05
C GLY A 26 -10.58 -2.34 28.71
N ILE A 27 -11.60 -2.86 29.41
CA ILE A 27 -13.03 -2.62 29.12
C ILE A 27 -13.39 -1.12 29.06
N LEU A 28 -12.89 -0.32 29.99
CA LEU A 28 -13.13 1.13 30.03
C LEU A 28 -12.47 1.86 28.85
N HIS A 29 -11.23 1.49 28.51
CA HIS A 29 -10.51 2.05 27.38
C HIS A 29 -11.21 1.70 26.06
N ARG A 30 -11.71 0.47 25.93
CA ARG A 30 -12.49 0.01 24.76
C ARG A 30 -13.77 0.79 24.57
N THR A 31 -14.56 0.99 25.62
CA THR A 31 -15.83 1.74 25.51
C THR A 31 -15.58 3.22 25.19
N ALA A 32 -14.60 3.85 25.84
CA ALA A 32 -14.21 5.23 25.54
C ALA A 32 -13.74 5.40 24.09
N SER A 33 -12.91 4.48 23.59
CA SER A 33 -12.39 4.53 22.21
C SER A 33 -13.46 4.27 21.16
N ILE A 34 -14.43 3.37 21.40
CA ILE A 34 -15.60 3.21 20.53
C ILE A 34 -16.44 4.49 20.48
N LEU A 35 -16.69 5.11 21.64
CA LEU A 35 -17.48 6.35 21.71
C LEU A 35 -16.77 7.47 20.96
N TYR A 36 -15.46 7.63 21.19
CA TYR A 36 -14.63 8.61 20.52
C TYR A 36 -14.61 8.40 19.01
N ALA A 37 -14.36 7.17 18.54
CA ALA A 37 -14.33 6.84 17.11
C ALA A 37 -15.70 7.06 16.43
N ARG A 38 -16.80 6.89 17.15
CA ARG A 38 -18.15 7.21 16.65
C ARG A 38 -18.35 8.71 16.44
N TYR A 39 -17.85 9.56 17.35
CA TYR A 39 -18.06 11.02 17.28
C TYR A 39 -17.05 11.74 16.39
N ASN A 40 -15.78 11.32 16.42
CA ASN A 40 -14.68 12.01 15.74
C ASN A 40 -14.14 11.25 14.51
N GLY A 41 -14.60 10.02 14.28
CA GLY A 41 -13.94 9.11 13.34
C GLY A 41 -12.64 8.54 13.91
N ALA A 42 -12.00 7.66 13.15
CA ALA A 42 -10.69 7.12 13.46
C ALA A 42 -9.82 7.11 12.20
N ASP A 43 -8.64 7.71 12.28
CA ASP A 43 -7.66 7.67 11.21
C ASP A 43 -6.95 6.32 11.20
N ILE A 44 -7.02 5.64 10.05
CA ILE A 44 -6.40 4.35 9.85
C ILE A 44 -5.45 4.48 8.67
N PRO A 45 -4.14 4.23 8.86
CA PRO A 45 -3.19 4.33 7.78
C PRO A 45 -3.53 3.30 6.68
N PRO A 46 -3.59 3.72 5.41
CA PRO A 46 -3.90 2.82 4.31
C PRO A 46 -2.78 1.78 4.15
N ALA A 47 -3.15 0.51 4.13
CA ALA A 47 -2.23 -0.58 3.84
C ALA A 47 -2.14 -0.79 2.33
N PHE A 48 -0.92 -0.75 1.79
CA PHE A 48 -0.66 -1.05 0.38
C PHE A 48 0.00 -2.42 0.25
N THR A 49 -0.26 -3.09 -0.87
CA THR A 49 0.41 -4.33 -1.25
C THR A 49 0.97 -4.16 -2.65
N LEU A 50 2.20 -4.65 -2.84
CA LEU A 50 2.87 -4.63 -4.12
C LEU A 50 2.64 -5.96 -4.84
N ASP A 51 2.01 -5.92 -5.99
CA ASP A 51 2.01 -7.03 -6.92
C ASP A 51 3.38 -7.12 -7.61
N LYS A 52 4.20 -8.07 -7.15
CA LYS A 52 5.56 -8.31 -7.65
C LYS A 52 5.58 -8.69 -9.13
N ASN A 53 4.53 -9.32 -9.65
CA ASN A 53 4.50 -9.73 -11.06
C ASN A 53 4.36 -8.52 -11.98
N SER A 54 3.40 -7.64 -11.65
CA SER A 54 3.20 -6.37 -12.35
C SER A 54 4.43 -5.47 -12.25
N ALA A 55 5.03 -5.36 -11.06
CA ALA A 55 6.27 -4.59 -10.85
C ALA A 55 7.43 -5.13 -11.71
N LYS A 56 7.60 -6.46 -11.77
CA LYS A 56 8.64 -7.10 -12.59
C LYS A 56 8.41 -6.87 -14.08
N ALA A 57 7.17 -6.98 -14.56
CA ALA A 57 6.82 -6.72 -15.94
C ALA A 57 7.11 -5.25 -16.33
N TYR A 58 6.78 -4.31 -15.45
CA TYR A 58 7.08 -2.90 -15.63
C TYR A 58 8.59 -2.64 -15.74
N LEU A 59 9.38 -3.20 -14.82
CA LEU A 59 10.84 -3.06 -14.84
C LEU A 59 11.47 -3.70 -16.09
N ALA A 60 10.96 -4.85 -16.55
CA ALA A 60 11.42 -5.49 -17.77
C ALA A 60 11.14 -4.62 -19.02
N ALA A 61 9.95 -4.02 -19.09
CA ALA A 61 9.60 -3.11 -20.19
C ALA A 61 10.46 -1.84 -20.17
N LEU A 62 10.82 -1.34 -18.97
CA LEU A 62 11.73 -0.21 -18.83
C LEU A 62 13.15 -0.57 -19.27
N ALA A 63 13.64 -1.76 -18.90
CA ALA A 63 14.96 -2.24 -19.29
C ALA A 63 15.12 -2.23 -20.82
N VAL A 64 14.15 -2.74 -21.58
CA VAL A 64 14.18 -2.73 -23.05
C VAL A 64 14.31 -1.31 -23.64
N ARG A 65 13.79 -0.28 -22.96
CA ARG A 65 13.86 1.12 -23.43
C ARG A 65 15.17 1.80 -23.06
N VAL A 66 15.73 1.45 -21.92
CA VAL A 66 16.94 2.07 -21.36
C VAL A 66 18.20 1.40 -21.87
N ASP A 67 18.14 0.10 -22.14
CA ASP A 67 19.25 -0.71 -22.63
C ASP A 67 19.57 -0.32 -24.08
N ARG A 68 20.37 0.73 -24.23
CA ARG A 68 20.97 1.11 -25.50
C ARG A 68 22.26 0.32 -25.66
N SER A 69 22.36 -0.45 -26.74
CA SER A 69 23.63 -1.07 -27.12
C SER A 69 24.71 0.02 -27.18
N PRO A 70 25.91 -0.23 -26.63
CA PRO A 70 27.02 0.71 -26.74
C PRO A 70 27.25 1.02 -28.22
N ALA A 71 27.16 2.29 -28.59
CA ALA A 71 27.52 2.73 -29.92
C ALA A 71 29.04 2.61 -30.04
N ASP A 72 29.49 1.85 -31.02
CA ASP A 72 30.90 1.66 -31.37
C ASP A 72 31.55 3.05 -31.52
N ALA A 73 32.42 3.43 -30.57
CA ALA A 73 33.10 4.72 -30.57
C ALA A 73 34.23 4.66 -31.59
N ARG A 74 33.87 4.77 -32.88
CA ARG A 74 34.87 4.89 -33.95
C ARG A 74 35.37 6.32 -34.00
N LEU A 75 36.60 6.49 -33.48
CA LEU A 75 37.51 7.59 -33.78
C LEU A 75 37.98 7.53 -35.23
#